data_AF-A0A940UJ73-F1
#
_entry.id   AF-A0A940UJ73-F1
#
_cell.length_a   1.000
_cell.length_b   1.000
_cell.length_c   1.000
_cell.angle_alpha   90.00
_cell.angle_beta   90.00
_cell.angle_gamma   90.00
#
_symmetry.space_group_name_H-M   'P 1'
#
loop_
_entity.id
_entity.type
_entity.pdbx_description
1 polymer ?
#
loop_
_entity_poly.entity_id
_entity_poly.type
_entity_poly.pdbx_seq_one_letter_code
_entity_poly.pdbx_strand_id
1 'polypeptide(L)'
;MMRQVIEADPSFLINDYEISHLSRDRMFLRVNRCPILEAMEKSGRKEFMCEKTTGFYFRNIARELEARMTIHAIRLPPRNSPDEACCEWLFEVNSPSGEHRSSEQAEAG
;
A
#
# COMPACT_ATOMS: atom_id res chain seq x y z
N MET A 1 -11.22 -3.08 4.99
CA MET A 1 -10.80 -4.47 5.25
C MET A 1 -9.28 -4.63 5.23
N MET A 2 -8.59 -4.27 4.14
CA MET A 2 -7.11 -4.37 4.08
C MET A 2 -6.39 -3.63 5.23
N ARG A 3 -6.86 -2.43 5.60
CA ARG A 3 -6.35 -1.69 6.77
C ARG A 3 -6.26 -2.55 8.03
N GLN A 4 -7.34 -3.27 8.37
CA GLN A 4 -7.39 -4.10 9.58
C GLN A 4 -6.38 -5.24 9.52
N VAL A 5 -6.15 -5.81 8.34
CA VAL A 5 -5.11 -6.84 8.18
C VAL A 5 -3.73 -6.27 8.42
N ILE A 6 -3.42 -5.10 7.85
CA ILE A 6 -2.12 -4.44 8.06
C ILE A 6 -1.93 -4.08 9.55
N GLU A 7 -2.93 -3.50 10.19
CA GLU A 7 -2.88 -3.10 11.60
C GLU A 7 -2.80 -4.28 12.57
N ALA A 8 -3.36 -5.45 12.19
CA ALA A 8 -3.32 -6.65 13.01
C ALA A 8 -2.09 -7.54 12.74
N ASP A 9 -1.35 -7.32 11.65
CA ASP A 9 -0.19 -8.12 11.26
C ASP A 9 1.05 -7.71 12.08
N PRO A 10 1.60 -8.60 12.93
CA PRO A 10 2.79 -8.30 13.72
C PRO A 10 4.01 -7.90 12.88
N SER A 11 4.07 -8.33 11.62
CA SER A 11 5.16 -7.98 10.70
C SER A 11 5.19 -6.48 10.37
N PHE A 12 4.07 -5.78 10.53
CA PHE A 12 4.00 -4.33 10.37
C PHE A 12 4.35 -3.56 11.65
N LEU A 13 4.38 -4.21 12.82
CA LEU A 13 4.75 -3.55 14.09
C LEU A 13 6.20 -3.07 14.14
N ILE A 14 7.08 -3.67 13.33
CA ILE A 14 8.49 -3.27 13.24
C ILE A 14 8.71 -2.10 12.25
N ASN A 15 7.67 -1.74 11.49
CA ASN A 15 7.72 -0.67 10.51
C ASN A 15 7.15 0.63 11.11
N ASP A 16 7.63 1.76 10.61
CA ASP A 16 6.91 3.03 10.74
C ASP A 16 6.11 3.23 9.45
N TYR A 17 4.79 3.37 9.57
CA TYR A 17 3.91 3.45 8.43
C TYR A 17 2.68 4.32 8.68
N GLU A 18 2.14 4.84 7.59
CA GLU A 18 0.93 5.65 7.55
C GLU A 18 -0.06 5.02 6.58
N ILE A 19 -1.34 5.01 6.97
CA ILE A 19 -2.45 4.59 6.11
C ILE A 19 -3.36 5.78 5.89
N SER A 20 -3.55 6.14 4.62
CA SER A 20 -4.43 7.24 4.20
C SER A 20 -5.56 6.70 3.33
N HIS A 21 -6.81 7.04 3.67
CA HIS A 21 -7.96 6.74 2.81
C HIS A 21 -8.12 7.86 1.78
N LEU A 22 -8.00 7.51 0.49
CA LEU A 22 -8.23 8.44 -0.62
C LEU A 22 -9.71 8.51 -0.97
N SER A 23 -10.44 7.40 -0.78
CA SER A 23 -11.89 7.30 -0.89
C SER A 23 -12.37 6.05 -0.13
N ARG A 24 -13.65 5.69 -0.29
CA ARG A 24 -14.20 4.43 0.22
C ARG A 24 -13.46 3.21 -0.33
N ASP A 25 -13.08 3.26 -1.60
CA ASP A 25 -12.58 2.12 -2.36
C ASP A 25 -11.08 2.22 -2.65
N ARG A 26 -10.42 3.28 -2.17
CA ARG A 26 -9.00 3.55 -2.41
C ARG A 26 -8.27 3.85 -1.10
N MET A 27 -7.20 3.12 -0.84
CA MET A 27 -6.35 3.26 0.35
C MET A 27 -4.89 3.32 -0.08
N PHE A 28 -4.14 4.22 0.56
CA PHE A 28 -2.71 4.37 0.37
C PHE A 28 -1.97 3.93 1.63
N LEU A 29 -0.91 3.13 1.47
CA LEU A 29 0.02 2.76 2.52
C LEU A 29 1.38 3.35 2.20
N ARG A 30 1.92 4.14 3.11
CA ARG A 30 3.29 4.64 3.05
C ARG A 30 4.10 4.03 4.18
N VAL A 31 5.23 3.39 3.86
CA VAL A 31 6.15 2.88 4.87
C VAL A 31 7.35 3.81 4.95
N ASN A 32 7.46 4.56 6.04
CA ASN A 32 8.55 5.51 6.28
C ASN A 32 9.81 4.81 6.79
N ARG A 33 9.64 3.76 7.61
CA ARG A 33 10.76 2.97 8.13
C ARG A 33 10.54 1.47 7.95
N CYS A 34 11.55 0.78 7.43
CA CYS A 34 11.57 -0.68 7.34
C CYS A 34 12.95 -1.21 7.74
N PRO A 35 13.09 -1.90 8.90
CA PRO A 35 14.37 -2.41 9.37
C PRO A 35 15.05 -3.38 8.39
N ILE A 36 14.25 -4.12 7.61
CA ILE A 36 14.75 -5.04 6.59
C ILE A 36 15.43 -4.25 5.47
N LEU A 37 14.79 -3.19 4.97
CA LEU A 37 15.39 -2.34 3.95
C LEU A 37 16.67 -1.67 4.47
N GLU A 38 16.64 -1.09 5.67
CA GLU A 38 17.81 -0.48 6.29
C GLU A 38 18.99 -1.45 6.37
N ALA A 39 18.74 -2.72 6.74
CA ALA A 39 19.75 -3.75 6.79
C ALA A 39 20.28 -4.11 5.38
N MET A 40 19.40 -4.21 4.39
CA MET A 40 19.79 -4.47 2.99
C MET A 40 20.68 -3.34 2.44
N GLU A 41 20.30 -2.08 2.67
CA GLU A 41 21.06 -0.89 2.28
C GLU A 41 22.45 -0.88 2.94
N LYS A 42 22.51 -1.10 4.27
CA LYS A 42 23.78 -1.20 5.00
C LYS A 42 24.69 -2.31 4.49
N SER A 43 24.11 -3.41 3.99
CA SER A 43 24.86 -4.53 3.39
C SER A 43 25.28 -4.29 1.93
N GLY A 44 24.92 -3.15 1.33
CA GLY A 44 25.28 -2.82 -0.05
C GLY A 44 24.53 -3.64 -1.10
N ARG A 45 23.36 -4.21 -0.76
CA ARG A 45 22.53 -4.94 -1.73
C ARG A 45 22.00 -4.00 -2.81
N LYS A 46 21.98 -4.50 -4.04
CA LYS A 46 21.43 -3.82 -5.22
C LYS A 46 20.10 -4.40 -5.69
N GLU A 47 19.77 -5.59 -5.20
CA GLU A 47 18.51 -6.28 -5.50
C GLU A 47 17.64 -6.32 -4.25
N PHE A 48 16.41 -5.84 -4.40
CA PHE A 48 15.42 -5.75 -3.33
C PHE A 48 14.25 -6.68 -3.62
N MET A 49 13.67 -7.23 -2.56
CA MET A 49 12.65 -8.28 -2.67
C MET A 49 11.24 -7.79 -2.32
N CYS A 50 11.06 -6.50 -2.07
CA CYS A 50 9.80 -5.92 -1.56
C CYS A 50 8.60 -6.27 -2.45
N GLU A 51 8.73 -6.19 -3.78
CA GLU A 51 7.61 -6.55 -4.67
C GLU A 51 7.31 -8.06 -4.69
N LYS A 52 8.37 -8.88 -4.66
CA LYS A 52 8.26 -10.34 -4.68
C LYS A 52 7.75 -10.91 -3.35
N THR A 53 7.93 -10.17 -2.26
CA THR A 53 7.53 -10.59 -0.91
C THR A 53 6.26 -9.86 -0.48
N THR A 54 6.36 -8.59 -0.10
CA THR A 54 5.24 -7.74 0.33
C THR A 54 4.16 -7.62 -0.74
N GLY A 55 4.54 -7.43 -2.01
CA GLY A 55 3.56 -7.38 -3.10
C GLY A 55 2.82 -8.70 -3.30
N PHE A 56 3.51 -9.85 -3.17
CA PHE A 56 2.88 -11.17 -3.22
C PHE A 56 1.93 -11.40 -2.04
N TYR A 57 2.37 -11.03 -0.84
CA TYR A 57 1.56 -11.08 0.37
C TYR A 57 0.26 -10.28 0.21
N PHE A 58 0.35 -9.00 -0.17
CA PHE A 58 -0.83 -8.15 -0.35
C PHE A 58 -1.78 -8.68 -1.42
N ARG A 59 -1.27 -9.19 -2.54
CA ARG A 59 -2.12 -9.76 -3.59
C ARG A 59 -2.87 -11.02 -3.12
N ASN A 60 -2.25 -11.86 -2.30
CA ASN A 60 -2.94 -13.04 -1.77
C ASN A 60 -3.99 -12.67 -0.74
N ILE A 61 -3.69 -11.74 0.18
CA ILE A 61 -4.69 -11.21 1.10
C ILE A 61 -5.85 -10.56 0.33
N ALA A 62 -5.55 -9.75 -0.69
CA ALA A 62 -6.57 -9.13 -1.53
C ALA A 62 -7.53 -10.15 -2.16
N ARG A 63 -7.01 -11.27 -2.69
CA ARG A 63 -7.82 -12.35 -3.28
C ARG A 63 -8.81 -12.96 -2.28
N GLU A 64 -8.39 -13.15 -1.03
CA GLU A 64 -9.25 -13.71 0.02
C GLU A 64 -10.27 -12.70 0.57
N LEU A 65 -9.87 -11.43 0.63
CA LEU A 65 -10.70 -10.37 1.20
C LEU A 65 -11.72 -9.82 0.21
N GLU A 66 -11.27 -9.39 -0.97
CA GLU A 66 -12.08 -8.70 -1.97
C GLU A 66 -11.45 -8.93 -3.34
N ALA A 67 -12.00 -9.85 -4.11
CA ALA A 67 -11.44 -10.29 -5.39
C ALA A 67 -11.29 -9.18 -6.43
N ARG A 68 -12.02 -8.05 -6.29
CA ARG A 68 -11.91 -6.87 -7.17
C ARG A 68 -10.78 -5.91 -6.78
N MET A 69 -10.13 -6.16 -5.64
CA MET A 69 -9.06 -5.32 -5.14
C MET A 69 -7.77 -5.52 -5.95
N THR A 70 -7.24 -4.44 -6.51
CA THR A 70 -5.95 -4.38 -7.18
C THR A 70 -4.93 -3.66 -6.31
N ILE A 71 -3.68 -4.14 -6.36
CA ILE A 71 -2.56 -3.61 -5.58
C ILE A 71 -1.53 -3.05 -6.56
N HIS A 72 -1.15 -1.79 -6.36
CA HIS A 72 -0.16 -1.11 -7.18
C HIS A 72 1.03 -0.71 -6.30
N ALA A 73 2.23 -1.10 -6.73
CA ALA A 73 3.46 -0.56 -6.16
C ALA A 73 3.68 0.83 -6.76
N ILE A 74 3.69 1.86 -5.92
CA ILE A 74 3.88 3.26 -6.33
C ILE A 74 5.34 3.65 -6.18
N ARG A 75 5.97 3.19 -5.10
CA ARG A 75 7.40 3.37 -4.84
C ARG A 75 7.96 2.10 -4.21
N LEU A 76 9.12 1.68 -4.69
CA LEU A 76 9.90 0.60 -4.13
C LEU A 76 11.38 1.03 -4.04
N PRO A 77 12.19 0.35 -3.23
CA PRO A 77 13.63 0.57 -3.23
C PRO A 77 14.27 0.31 -4.61
N PRO A 78 15.44 0.91 -4.90
CA PRO A 78 16.24 1.76 -4.01
C PRO A 78 15.63 3.15 -3.81
N ARG A 79 15.89 3.75 -2.65
CA ARG A 79 15.58 5.15 -2.35
C ARG A 79 16.79 6.04 -2.58
N ASN A 80 16.57 7.32 -2.89
CA ASN A 80 17.65 8.27 -3.15
C ASN A 80 18.31 8.77 -1.86
N SER A 81 17.55 8.85 -0.76
CA SER A 81 18.04 9.29 0.54
C SER A 81 17.37 8.54 1.70
N PRO A 82 17.98 8.57 2.90
CA PRO A 82 17.39 7.98 4.09
C PRO A 82 16.07 8.59 4.59
N ASP A 83 15.69 9.75 4.07
CA ASP A 83 14.47 10.47 4.48
C ASP A 83 13.28 10.17 3.53
N GLU A 84 13.53 9.50 2.40
CA GLU A 84 12.47 9.03 1.54
C GLU A 84 11.77 7.79 2.11
N ALA A 85 10.47 7.64 1.78
CA ALA A 85 9.73 6.43 2.10
C ALA A 85 10.43 5.18 1.56
N CYS A 86 10.40 4.12 2.38
CA CYS A 86 10.90 2.81 2.02
C CYS A 86 10.09 2.18 0.89
N CYS A 87 8.75 2.25 0.98
CA CYS A 87 7.86 1.82 -0.10
C CYS A 87 6.47 2.47 0.04
N GLU A 88 5.74 2.50 -1.07
CA GLU A 88 4.40 3.06 -1.16
C GLU A 88 3.50 2.15 -2.00
N TRP A 89 2.28 1.94 -1.50
CA TRP A 89 1.33 1.00 -2.08
C TRP A 89 -0.06 1.63 -2.18
N LEU A 90 -0.68 1.48 -3.34
CA LEU A 90 -2.08 1.82 -3.56
C LEU A 90 -2.93 0.55 -3.63
N PHE A 91 -4.00 0.53 -2.86
CA PHE A 91 -5.02 -0.50 -2.83
C PHE A 91 -6.30 0.11 -3.40
N GLU A 92 -6.86 -0.50 -4.43
CA GLU A 92 -8.03 0.01 -5.13
C GLU A 92 -9.03 -1.10 -5.37
N VAL A 93 -10.29 -0.88 -5.03
CA VAL A 93 -11.40 -1.78 -5.37
C VAL A 93 -12.05 -1.25 -6.63
N ASN A 94 -11.95 -2.00 -7.72
CA ASN A 94 -12.61 -1.61 -8.96
C ASN A 94 -14.13 -1.81 -8.81
N SER A 95 -14.89 -0.72 -8.87
CA SER A 95 -16.33 -0.81 -9.04
C SER A 95 -16.64 -1.57 -10.34
N PRO A 96 -17.68 -2.42 -10.37
CA PRO A 96 -18.12 -2.99 -11.63
C PRO A 96 -18.39 -1.85 -12.61
N SER A 97 -17.84 -1.96 -13.81
CA SER A 97 -18.05 -1.03 -14.92
C SER A 97 -19.55 -0.92 -15.20
N GLY A 98 -20.21 0.06 -14.57
CA GLY A 98 -21.67 0.20 -14.58
C GLY A 98 -22.24 1.21 -13.59
N GLU A 99 -21.54 1.57 -12.51
CA GLU A 99 -22.00 2.61 -11.59
C GLU A 99 -21.40 3.97 -11.91
N HIS A 100 -22.05 4.68 -12.83
CA HIS A 100 -21.89 6.12 -12.99
C HIS A 100 -22.45 6.79 -11.73
N ARG A 101 -21.60 7.03 -10.72
CA ARG A 101 -21.96 7.87 -9.56
C ARG A 101 -21.94 9.33 -9.99
N SER A 102 -23.03 9.78 -10.60
CA SER A 102 -23.36 11.21 -10.67
C SER A 102 -23.90 11.64 -9.30
N SER A 103 -23.13 12.42 -8.55
CA SER A 103 -23.69 13.37 -7.57
C SER A 103 -22.58 14.21 -6.94
N GLU A 104 -22.34 15.40 -7.48
CA GLU A 104 -22.01 16.60 -6.71
C GLU A 104 -22.28 17.85 -7.57
N GLN A 105 -23.56 18.20 -7.68
CA GLN A 105 -24.03 19.57 -7.89
C GLN A 105 -25.28 19.74 -7.04
N ALA A 106 -25.12 20.34 -5.85
CA ALA A 106 -26.17 21.07 -5.13
C ALA A 106 -25.59 21.77 -3.89
N GLU A 107 -24.97 22.93 -4.09
CA GLU A 107 -25.08 24.06 -3.16
C GLU A 107 -25.78 25.15 -3.99
N ALA A 108 -27.09 25.43 -3.83
CA ALA A 108 -27.74 26.17 -2.73
C ALA A 108 -26.99 27.49 -2.45
N GLY A 109 -27.51 28.68 -2.72
CA GLY A 109 -28.79 29.16 -3.26
C GLY A 109 -28.69 30.67 -3.42
#